data_AF-A0A7R8WZ33-F1
#
_entry.id   AF-A0A7R8WZ33-F1
#
_cell.length_a   1.000
_cell.length_b   1.000
_cell.length_c   1.000
_cell.angle_alpha   90.00
_cell.angle_beta   90.00
_cell.angle_gamma   90.00
#
_symmetry.space_group_name_H-M   'P 1'
#
loop_
_entity.id
_entity.type
_entity.pdbx_description
1 polymer ?
#
loop_
_entity_poly.entity_id
_entity_poly.type
_entity_poly.pdbx_seq_one_letter_code
_entity_poly.pdbx_strand_id
1 'polypeptide(L)'
;MKRIVALTGAGMSAESGLKTFRDADGLWEGHDVMQVASPEGWRQDPELVLDFYNQRRRQLFNVQPNQGHELLAGLEQRYSVDVVTQNVDDLHERAGSSRVLHLHGELLKVRSSRDERLVQDWTTDLVLGDLCELGSQLRPDIVWFGEAVPLLEPAAEITSRADIIIIIGTSMQV
;
A
#
# COMPACT_ATOMS: atom_id res chain seq x y z
N MET A 1 27.02 5.51 -9.38
CA MET A 1 26.10 4.44 -9.85
C MET A 1 24.86 5.13 -10.39
N LYS A 2 24.30 4.72 -11.54
CA LYS A 2 23.06 5.34 -12.06
C LYS A 2 21.90 5.10 -11.09
N ARG A 3 20.97 6.05 -11.01
CA ARG A 3 19.77 6.01 -10.17
C ARG A 3 18.56 5.57 -10.97
N ILE A 4 17.92 4.51 -10.51
CA ILE A 4 16.64 4.03 -11.04
C ILE A 4 15.57 4.32 -10.00
N VAL A 5 14.46 4.91 -10.43
CA VAL A 5 13.25 4.99 -9.62
C VAL A 5 12.17 4.16 -10.29
N ALA A 6 11.64 3.16 -9.58
CA ALA A 6 10.53 2.35 -10.04
C ALA A 6 9.24 2.84 -9.39
N LEU A 7 8.32 3.37 -10.19
CA LEU A 7 6.94 3.64 -9.79
C LEU A 7 6.09 2.39 -10.04
N THR A 8 5.59 1.77 -8.98
CA THR A 8 4.81 0.54 -9.08
C THR A 8 3.37 0.71 -8.59
N GLY A 9 2.44 -0.03 -9.19
CA GLY A 9 1.04 -0.11 -8.77
C GLY A 9 0.53 -1.54 -8.73
N ALA A 10 -0.79 -1.71 -8.55
CA ALA A 10 -1.38 -3.01 -8.20
C ALA A 10 -1.08 -4.14 -9.19
N GLY A 11 -0.90 -3.83 -10.47
CA GLY A 11 -0.49 -4.78 -11.50
C GLY A 11 0.87 -5.43 -11.24
N MET A 12 1.75 -4.80 -10.45
CA MET A 12 3.01 -5.38 -9.99
C MET A 12 2.77 -6.65 -9.15
N SER A 13 1.71 -6.66 -8.35
CA SER A 13 1.36 -7.75 -7.42
C SER A 13 0.31 -8.72 -7.99
N ALA A 14 -0.17 -8.50 -9.22
CA ALA A 14 -1.21 -9.33 -9.84
C ALA A 14 -0.77 -10.79 -10.01
N GLU A 15 0.45 -11.03 -10.51
CA GLU A 15 1.02 -12.38 -10.68
C GLU A 15 1.33 -13.08 -9.34
N SER A 16 1.30 -12.34 -8.23
CA SER A 16 1.38 -12.90 -6.87
C SER A 16 0.02 -13.38 -6.34
N GLY A 17 -1.07 -13.19 -7.10
CA GLY A 17 -2.42 -13.60 -6.70
C GLY A 17 -3.21 -12.52 -5.94
N LEU A 18 -2.75 -11.27 -5.94
CA LEU A 18 -3.50 -10.14 -5.41
C LEU A 18 -4.32 -9.49 -6.52
N LYS A 19 -5.63 -9.31 -6.31
CA LYS A 19 -6.48 -8.67 -7.30
C LYS A 19 -6.20 -7.18 -7.39
N THR A 20 -6.28 -6.62 -8.59
CA THR A 20 -6.21 -5.18 -8.78
C THR A 20 -7.60 -4.54 -8.57
N PHE A 21 -7.61 -3.26 -8.20
CA PHE A 21 -8.84 -2.49 -8.03
C PHE A 21 -9.66 -2.36 -9.33
N ARG A 22 -9.02 -2.38 -10.51
CA ARG A 22 -9.65 -1.95 -11.77
C ARG A 22 -10.19 -3.08 -12.64
N ASP A 23 -9.98 -4.34 -12.26
CA ASP A 23 -10.40 -5.49 -13.05
C ASP A 23 -11.88 -5.88 -12.87
N ALA A 24 -12.67 -5.13 -12.08
CA ALA A 24 -14.03 -5.55 -11.66
C ALA A 24 -15.10 -4.43 -11.69
N ASP A 25 -15.15 -3.63 -12.77
CA ASP A 25 -16.27 -2.68 -13.02
C ASP A 25 -16.56 -1.68 -11.89
N GLY A 26 -15.52 -1.23 -11.18
CA GLY A 26 -15.64 -0.29 -10.05
C GLY A 26 -15.76 -0.97 -8.67
N LEU A 27 -15.78 -2.29 -8.62
CA LEU A 27 -15.72 -3.05 -7.37
C LEU A 27 -14.28 -3.44 -7.03
N TRP A 28 -13.92 -3.36 -5.75
CA TRP A 28 -12.71 -3.94 -5.20
C TRP A 28 -13.07 -5.15 -4.34
N GLU A 29 -12.63 -6.35 -4.73
CA GLU A 29 -12.99 -7.60 -4.04
C GLU A 29 -14.52 -7.77 -3.84
N GLY A 30 -15.32 -7.26 -4.77
CA GLY A 30 -16.78 -7.33 -4.73
C GLY A 30 -17.47 -6.19 -3.95
N HIS A 31 -16.72 -5.22 -3.42
CA HIS A 31 -17.25 -4.05 -2.72
C HIS A 31 -17.12 -2.77 -3.55
N ASP A 32 -18.07 -1.84 -3.42
CA ASP A 32 -17.86 -0.47 -3.90
C ASP A 32 -16.67 0.14 -3.15
N VAL A 33 -15.67 0.63 -3.90
CA VAL A 33 -14.44 1.19 -3.32
C VAL A 33 -14.71 2.33 -2.36
N MET A 34 -15.75 3.14 -2.59
CA MET A 34 -16.08 4.25 -1.71
C MET A 34 -16.67 3.78 -0.39
N GLN A 35 -17.23 2.57 -0.31
CA GLN A 35 -17.70 2.01 0.97
C GLN A 35 -16.54 1.53 1.85
N VAL A 36 -15.45 1.07 1.24
CA VAL A 36 -14.38 0.35 1.95
C VAL A 36 -13.07 1.12 2.03
N ALA A 37 -12.88 2.15 1.19
CA ALA A 37 -11.64 2.92 1.08
C ALA A 37 -11.91 4.43 0.97
N SER A 38 -12.84 4.96 1.78
CA SER A 38 -13.07 6.40 1.94
C SER A 38 -13.32 6.76 3.42
N PRO A 39 -13.04 8.01 3.84
CA PRO A 39 -13.44 8.51 5.15
C PRO A 39 -14.95 8.44 5.39
N GLU A 40 -15.76 8.60 4.35
CA GLU A 40 -17.22 8.48 4.40
C GLU A 40 -17.64 7.04 4.71
N GLY A 41 -17.06 6.06 4.02
CA GLY A 41 -17.30 4.63 4.24
C GLY A 41 -16.93 4.22 5.67
N TRP A 42 -15.79 4.67 6.17
CA TRP A 42 -15.39 4.46 7.56
C TRP A 42 -16.36 5.03 8.59
N ARG A 43 -16.89 6.23 8.36
CA ARG A 43 -17.88 6.84 9.27
C ARG A 43 -19.22 6.11 9.22
N GLN A 44 -19.56 5.53 8.07
CA GLN A 44 -20.83 4.83 7.86
C GLN A 44 -20.82 3.42 8.45
N ASP A 45 -19.78 2.64 8.17
CA ASP A 45 -19.67 1.24 8.59
C ASP A 45 -18.19 0.85 8.81
N PRO A 46 -17.63 1.20 9.98
CA PRO A 46 -16.23 0.87 10.27
C PRO A 46 -16.00 -0.63 10.41
N GLU A 47 -16.99 -1.43 10.82
CA GLU A 47 -16.83 -2.89 10.89
C GLU A 47 -16.63 -3.50 9.50
N LEU A 48 -17.40 -3.05 8.51
CA LEU A 48 -17.23 -3.44 7.11
C LEU A 48 -15.82 -3.07 6.59
N VAL A 49 -15.36 -1.84 6.86
CA VAL A 49 -14.02 -1.42 6.45
C VAL A 49 -12.94 -2.25 7.13
N LEU A 50 -13.08 -2.52 8.43
CA LEU A 50 -12.14 -3.33 9.19
C LEU A 50 -12.09 -4.77 8.66
N ASP A 51 -13.23 -5.43 8.49
CA ASP A 51 -13.28 -6.77 7.91
C ASP A 51 -12.71 -6.77 6.49
N PHE A 52 -12.97 -5.71 5.71
CA PHE A 52 -12.39 -5.54 4.40
C PHE A 52 -10.85 -5.61 4.48
N TYR A 53 -10.21 -4.76 5.28
CA TYR A 53 -8.75 -4.78 5.36
C TYR A 53 -8.18 -6.03 6.06
N ASN A 54 -8.93 -6.65 6.98
CA ASN A 54 -8.51 -7.89 7.64
C ASN A 54 -8.44 -9.06 6.65
N GLN A 55 -9.43 -9.22 5.77
CA GLN A 55 -9.37 -10.24 4.71
C GLN A 55 -8.13 -10.06 3.82
N ARG A 56 -7.83 -8.83 3.42
CA ARG A 56 -6.62 -8.47 2.66
C ARG A 56 -5.34 -8.80 3.42
N ARG A 57 -5.28 -8.48 4.72
CA ARG A 57 -4.13 -8.80 5.58
C ARG A 57 -3.90 -10.31 5.67
N ARG A 58 -4.97 -11.09 5.90
CA ARG A 58 -4.90 -12.55 5.91
C ARG A 58 -4.43 -13.11 4.56
N GLN A 59 -4.90 -12.55 3.44
CA GLN A 59 -4.45 -12.95 2.11
C GLN A 59 -2.96 -12.67 1.88
N LEU A 60 -2.44 -11.54 2.36
CA LEU A 60 -1.05 -11.14 2.18
C LEU A 60 -0.04 -12.18 2.71
N PHE A 61 -0.38 -12.86 3.80
CA PHE A 61 0.44 -13.94 4.36
C PHE A 61 0.45 -15.23 3.52
N ASN A 62 -0.47 -15.37 2.56
CA ASN A 62 -0.60 -16.56 1.72
C ASN A 62 -0.05 -16.38 0.29
N VAL A 63 0.45 -15.19 -0.05
CA VAL A 63 1.05 -14.89 -1.36
C VAL A 63 2.58 -14.81 -1.25
N GLN A 64 3.29 -14.86 -2.38
CA GLN A 64 4.75 -14.72 -2.46
C GLN A 64 5.13 -13.61 -3.47
N PRO A 65 6.29 -12.94 -3.32
CA PRO A 65 6.74 -12.02 -4.36
C PRO A 65 6.89 -12.77 -5.68
N ASN A 66 6.53 -12.13 -6.78
CA ASN A 66 6.70 -12.71 -8.12
C ASN A 66 8.04 -12.29 -8.74
N GLN A 67 8.32 -12.83 -9.93
CA GLN A 67 9.54 -12.56 -10.68
C GLN A 67 9.80 -11.06 -10.91
N GLY A 68 8.76 -10.25 -11.08
CA GLY A 68 8.91 -8.79 -11.23
C GLY A 68 9.58 -8.17 -10.00
N HIS A 69 9.16 -8.57 -8.79
CA HIS A 69 9.71 -8.04 -7.54
C HIS A 69 11.17 -8.46 -7.37
N GLU A 70 11.46 -9.74 -7.62
CA GLU A 70 12.81 -10.30 -7.55
C GLU A 70 13.77 -9.61 -8.53
N LEU A 71 13.32 -9.35 -9.76
CA LEU A 71 14.12 -8.65 -10.75
C LEU A 71 14.39 -7.19 -10.35
N LEU A 72 13.39 -6.51 -9.79
CA LEU A 72 13.54 -5.13 -9.34
C LEU A 72 14.53 -5.04 -8.16
N ALA A 73 14.40 -5.92 -7.17
CA ALA A 73 15.36 -6.04 -6.08
C ALA A 73 16.77 -6.39 -6.60
N GLY A 74 16.87 -7.28 -7.59
CA GLY A 74 18.14 -7.66 -8.22
C GLY A 74 18.87 -6.50 -8.92
N LEU A 75 18.16 -5.45 -9.35
CA LEU A 75 18.79 -4.26 -9.96
C LEU A 75 19.67 -3.51 -8.95
N GLU A 76 19.42 -3.62 -7.65
CA GLU A 76 20.24 -2.99 -6.60
C GLU A 76 21.71 -3.45 -6.62
N GLN A 77 22.01 -4.61 -7.21
CA GLN A 77 23.39 -5.09 -7.39
C GLN A 77 24.23 -4.20 -8.31
N ARG A 78 23.58 -3.42 -9.18
CA ARG A 78 24.26 -2.63 -10.25
C ARG A 78 23.83 -1.17 -10.28
N TYR A 79 22.69 -0.85 -9.67
CA TYR A 79 22.06 0.47 -9.68
C TYR A 79 21.68 0.90 -8.27
N SER A 80 21.59 2.22 -8.06
CA SER A 80 20.90 2.75 -6.89
C SER A 80 19.41 2.72 -7.24
N VAL A 81 18.64 1.84 -6.61
CA VAL A 81 17.21 1.69 -6.90
C VAL A 81 16.40 2.25 -5.74
N ASP A 82 15.42 3.07 -6.06
CA ASP A 82 14.34 3.46 -5.14
C ASP A 82 13.02 2.95 -5.73
N VAL A 83 12.22 2.27 -4.92
CA VAL A 83 10.87 1.84 -5.28
C VAL A 83 9.88 2.79 -4.65
N VAL A 84 9.12 3.50 -5.49
CA VAL A 84 7.95 4.27 -5.06
C VAL A 84 6.73 3.44 -5.43
N THR A 85 5.99 2.96 -4.45
CA THR A 85 4.86 2.05 -4.68
C THR A 85 3.54 2.65 -4.26
N GLN A 86 2.52 2.47 -5.09
CA GLN A 86 1.11 2.70 -4.75
C GLN A 86 0.50 1.51 -4.00
N ASN A 87 1.20 0.38 -3.98
CA ASN A 87 0.75 -0.83 -3.29
C ASN A 87 0.94 -0.67 -1.79
N VAL A 88 0.10 -1.40 -1.07
CA VAL A 88 0.08 -1.43 0.40
C VAL A 88 0.56 -2.78 0.93
N ASP A 89 0.88 -3.72 0.04
CA ASP A 89 1.52 -5.01 0.35
C ASP A 89 3.02 -4.85 0.59
N ASP A 90 3.65 -5.85 1.24
CA ASP A 90 5.09 -5.88 1.58
C ASP A 90 5.93 -6.73 0.61
N LEU A 91 5.45 -6.93 -0.62
CA LEU A 91 6.08 -7.87 -1.55
C LEU A 91 7.43 -7.38 -2.08
N HIS A 92 7.64 -6.05 -2.17
CA HIS A 92 8.92 -5.48 -2.56
C HIS A 92 10.00 -5.76 -1.52
N GLU A 93 9.68 -5.55 -0.24
CA GLU A 93 10.54 -5.80 0.92
C GLU A 93 10.90 -7.28 1.00
N ARG A 94 9.90 -8.15 0.88
CA ARG A 94 10.10 -9.60 0.91
C ARG A 94 10.92 -10.12 -0.26
N ALA A 95 10.88 -9.46 -1.43
CA ALA A 95 11.76 -9.77 -2.54
C ALA A 95 13.20 -9.27 -2.35
N GLY A 96 13.44 -8.43 -1.33
CA GLY A 96 14.76 -7.91 -0.99
C GLY A 96 15.02 -6.47 -1.45
N SER A 97 14.00 -5.72 -1.89
CA SER A 97 14.16 -4.29 -2.17
C SER A 97 14.47 -3.55 -0.87
N SER A 98 15.53 -2.75 -0.84
CA SER A 98 16.03 -2.12 0.40
C SER A 98 15.56 -0.68 0.60
N ARG A 99 15.02 -0.05 -0.46
CA ARG A 99 14.60 1.36 -0.47
C ARG A 99 13.21 1.48 -1.08
N VAL A 100 12.18 1.30 -0.25
CA VAL A 100 10.78 1.34 -0.65
C VAL A 100 10.07 2.50 0.04
N LEU A 101 9.24 3.23 -0.71
CA LEU A 101 8.37 4.28 -0.22
C LEU A 101 6.93 3.95 -0.62
N HIS A 102 6.07 3.72 0.37
CA HIS A 102 4.64 3.43 0.20
C HIS A 102 3.81 4.71 0.14
N LEU A 103 3.35 5.11 -1.05
CA LEU A 103 2.52 6.30 -1.21
C LEU A 103 1.19 6.20 -0.46
N HIS A 104 0.59 5.00 -0.44
CA HIS A 104 -0.76 4.79 0.08
C HIS A 104 -0.79 4.07 1.43
N GLY A 105 0.33 4.09 2.16
CA GLY A 105 0.48 3.41 3.44
C GLY A 105 0.70 1.90 3.29
N GLU A 106 0.57 1.19 4.41
CA GLU A 106 1.01 -0.21 4.54
C GLU A 106 -0.07 -1.06 5.25
N LEU A 107 -0.38 -2.21 4.65
CA LEU A 107 -1.46 -3.10 5.12
C LEU A 107 -1.15 -3.78 6.45
N LEU A 108 0.14 -3.97 6.75
CA LEU A 108 0.63 -4.51 8.02
C LEU A 108 0.87 -3.43 9.07
N LYS A 109 0.30 -2.24 8.88
CA LYS A 109 0.31 -1.15 9.86
C LYS A 109 -1.10 -0.64 10.13
N VAL A 110 -1.26 -0.07 11.31
CA VAL A 110 -2.49 0.61 11.75
C VAL A 110 -2.13 1.96 12.33
N ARG A 111 -3.07 2.89 12.27
CA ARG A 111 -2.91 4.24 12.80
C ARG A 111 -4.10 4.68 13.63
N SER A 112 -3.90 5.64 14.52
CA SER A 112 -4.98 6.28 15.25
C SER A 112 -5.95 6.99 14.29
N SER A 113 -7.25 6.86 14.53
CA SER A 113 -8.28 7.63 13.82
C SER A 113 -8.31 9.13 14.19
N ARG A 114 -7.49 9.56 15.17
CA ARG A 114 -7.43 10.94 15.67
C ARG A 114 -6.09 11.60 15.38
N ASP A 115 -4.99 10.86 15.43
CA ASP A 115 -3.65 11.35 15.14
C ASP A 115 -2.93 10.38 14.20
N GLU A 116 -2.90 10.72 12.91
CA GLU A 116 -2.32 9.87 11.86
C GLU A 116 -0.83 9.57 12.03
N ARG A 117 -0.12 10.31 12.90
CA ARG A 117 1.30 10.10 13.20
C ARG A 117 1.53 8.91 14.15
N LEU A 118 0.48 8.47 14.84
CA LEU A 118 0.54 7.32 15.74
C LEU A 118 0.31 6.04 14.93
N VAL A 119 1.37 5.56 14.30
CA VAL A 119 1.41 4.34 13.48
C VAL A 119 2.10 3.22 14.26
N GLN A 120 1.59 1.99 14.14
CA GLN A 120 2.20 0.80 14.72
C GLN A 120 2.04 -0.41 13.80
N ASP A 121 2.97 -1.36 13.90
CA ASP A 121 2.88 -2.63 13.20
C ASP A 121 1.67 -3.44 13.69
N TRP A 122 0.99 -4.10 12.76
CA TRP A 122 -0.22 -4.87 13.02
C TRP A 122 -0.40 -6.00 12.02
N THR A 123 -0.27 -7.23 12.51
CA THR A 123 -0.27 -8.45 11.68
C THR A 123 -1.52 -9.31 11.87
N THR A 124 -2.41 -8.93 12.77
CA THR A 124 -3.65 -9.66 13.07
C THR A 124 -4.89 -8.93 12.55
N ASP A 125 -6.06 -9.52 12.76
CA ASP A 125 -7.31 -8.82 12.54
C ASP A 125 -7.40 -7.61 13.48
N LEU A 126 -7.90 -6.49 12.95
CA LEU A 126 -8.20 -5.26 13.67
C LEU A 126 -9.72 -5.15 13.82
N VAL A 127 -10.21 -4.94 15.04
CA VAL A 127 -11.65 -4.89 15.34
C VAL A 127 -12.03 -3.59 16.06
N LEU A 128 -13.33 -3.32 16.14
CA LEU A 128 -13.82 -2.21 16.97
C LEU A 128 -13.46 -2.44 18.43
N GLY A 129 -12.97 -1.39 19.09
CA GLY A 129 -12.46 -1.46 20.45
C GLY A 129 -10.95 -1.68 20.54
N ASP A 130 -10.25 -1.95 19.43
CA ASP A 130 -8.80 -1.84 19.38
C ASP A 130 -8.42 -0.35 19.34
N LEU A 131 -7.97 0.17 20.49
CA LEU A 131 -7.68 1.60 20.67
C LEU A 131 -6.18 1.86 20.64
N CYS A 132 -5.79 3.04 20.16
CA CYS A 132 -4.43 3.53 20.34
C CYS A 132 -4.21 4.05 21.77
N GLU A 133 -2.98 4.47 22.08
CA GLU A 133 -2.60 5.06 23.37
C GLU A 133 -3.42 6.31 23.79
N LEU A 134 -4.08 6.99 22.84
CA LEU A 134 -4.97 8.13 23.11
C LEU A 134 -6.44 7.72 23.37
N GLY A 135 -6.75 6.43 23.36
CA GLY A 135 -8.11 5.91 23.52
C GLY A 135 -9.01 6.10 22.29
N SER A 136 -8.45 6.47 21.13
CA SER A 136 -9.20 6.52 19.86
C SER A 136 -9.10 5.20 19.10
N GLN A 137 -10.13 4.87 18.32
CA GLN A 137 -10.15 3.68 17.46
C GLN A 137 -8.95 3.63 16.52
N LEU A 138 -8.28 2.48 16.45
CA LEU A 138 -7.30 2.20 15.42
C LEU A 138 -8.00 1.91 14.09
N ARG A 139 -7.38 2.34 12.99
CA ARG A 139 -7.79 2.04 11.61
C ARG A 139 -6.59 1.54 10.81
N PRO A 140 -6.78 0.89 9.65
CA PRO A 140 -5.69 0.57 8.74
C PRO A 140 -4.87 1.81 8.39
N ASP A 141 -3.54 1.68 8.34
CA ASP A 141 -2.63 2.74 7.89
C ASP A 141 -2.62 2.79 6.36
N ILE A 142 -3.78 3.11 5.80
CA ILE A 142 -4.02 3.17 4.37
C ILE A 142 -4.55 4.56 4.06
N VAL A 143 -3.99 5.17 3.01
CA VAL A 143 -4.50 6.42 2.44
C VAL A 143 -5.74 6.10 1.63
N TRP A 144 -6.88 6.66 2.04
CA TRP A 144 -8.16 6.48 1.37
C TRP A 144 -8.43 7.53 0.31
N PHE A 145 -9.39 7.25 -0.57
CA PHE A 145 -9.88 8.25 -1.51
C PHE A 145 -10.41 9.48 -0.75
N GLY A 146 -9.96 10.66 -1.17
CA GLY A 146 -10.30 11.93 -0.52
C GLY A 146 -9.33 12.33 0.61
N GLU A 147 -8.39 11.48 1.00
CA GLU A 147 -7.32 11.85 1.95
C GLU A 147 -6.10 12.44 1.23
N ALA A 148 -5.32 13.22 1.97
CA ALA A 148 -4.02 13.68 1.48
C ALA A 148 -3.02 12.51 1.38
N VAL A 149 -2.09 12.59 0.44
CA VAL A 149 -1.01 11.61 0.26
C VAL A 149 0.28 12.21 0.87
N PRO A 150 0.57 11.98 2.16
CA PRO A 150 1.63 12.71 2.88
C PRO A 150 3.05 12.45 2.34
N LEU A 151 3.23 11.35 1.62
CA LEU A 151 4.53 10.95 1.06
C LEU A 151 4.69 11.35 -0.42
N LEU A 152 3.77 12.15 -0.97
CA LEU A 152 3.84 12.60 -2.36
C LEU A 152 5.05 13.50 -2.62
N GLU A 153 5.32 14.48 -1.76
CA GLU A 153 6.48 15.37 -1.90
C GLU A 153 7.81 14.61 -1.76
N PRO A 154 8.02 13.77 -0.72
CA PRO A 154 9.19 12.89 -0.66
C PRO A 154 9.37 12.00 -1.91
N ALA A 155 8.29 11.41 -2.42
CA ALA A 155 8.33 10.59 -3.63
C ALA A 155 8.71 11.41 -4.87
N ALA A 156 8.18 12.63 -5.01
CA ALA A 156 8.53 13.54 -6.08
C ALA A 156 10.02 13.95 -6.01
N GLU A 157 10.54 14.21 -4.81
CA GLU A 157 11.96 14.50 -4.61
C GLU A 157 12.86 13.33 -5.02
N ILE A 158 12.52 12.10 -4.59
CA ILE A 158 13.24 10.89 -5.00
C ILE A 158 13.21 10.74 -6.52
N THR A 159 12.02 10.85 -7.11
CA THR A 159 11.79 10.70 -8.55
C THR A 159 12.55 11.75 -9.37
N SER A 160 12.63 12.99 -8.88
CA SER A 160 13.34 14.09 -9.56
C SER A 160 14.85 13.84 -9.72
N ARG A 161 15.42 12.94 -8.93
CA ARG A 161 16.85 12.59 -8.93
C ARG A 161 17.17 11.36 -9.78
N ALA A 162 16.16 10.76 -10.42
CA ALA A 162 16.30 9.56 -11.22
C ALA A 162 17.05 9.84 -12.54
N ASP A 163 17.98 8.96 -12.91
CA ASP A 163 18.51 8.92 -14.27
C ASP A 163 17.57 8.11 -15.20
N ILE A 164 16.84 7.16 -14.61
CA ILE A 164 15.91 6.25 -15.30
C ILE A 164 14.67 6.09 -14.42
N ILE A 165 13.49 6.26 -15.01
CA ILE A 165 12.21 5.95 -14.36
C ILE A 165 11.63 4.70 -15.02
N ILE A 166 11.21 3.73 -14.20
CA ILE A 166 10.49 2.54 -14.63
C ILE A 166 9.07 2.62 -14.06
N ILE A 167 8.05 2.45 -14.90
CA ILE A 167 6.64 2.47 -14.48
C ILE A 167 6.06 1.08 -14.68
N ILE A 168 5.58 0.44 -13.61
CA ILE A 168 5.16 -0.97 -13.63
C ILE A 168 3.79 -1.12 -13.00
N GLY A 169 2.86 -1.77 -13.71
CA GLY A 169 1.61 -2.24 -13.11
C GLY A 169 0.70 -1.14 -12.56
N THR A 170 0.82 0.10 -13.02
CA THR A 170 -0.08 1.19 -12.63
C THR A 170 -0.92 1.68 -13.81
N SER A 171 -2.16 2.06 -13.51
CA SER A 171 -3.11 2.62 -14.48
C SER A 171 -2.84 4.08 -14.83
N MET A 172 -2.00 4.79 -14.06
CA MET A 172 -1.73 6.23 -14.21
C MET A 172 -2.98 7.12 -14.13
N GLN A 173 -3.98 6.70 -13.35
CA GLN A 173 -5.25 7.41 -13.19
C GLN A 173 -5.54 7.82 -11.74
N VAL A 174 -4.68 7.45 -10.80
CA VAL A 174 -4.76 7.77 -9.36
C VAL A 174 -3.46 8.45 -8.97
#